data_AF-A0A7G9GAI2-F1
#
_entry.id   AF-A0A7G9GAI2-F1
#
_cell.length_a   1.000
_cell.length_b   1.000
_cell.length_c   1.000
_cell.angle_alpha   90.00
_cell.angle_beta   90.00
_cell.angle_gamma   90.00
#
_symmetry.space_group_name_H-M   'P 1'
#
loop_
_entity.id
_entity.type
_entity.pdbx_description
1 polymer ?
#
loop_
_entity_poly.entity_id
_entity_poly.type
_entity_poly.pdbx_seq_one_letter_code
_entity_poly.pdbx_strand_id
1 'polypeptide(L)'
;MNAVGIDVSKGKSTVTIRRPGDVVLMPPRDIPHTKSAINELIKQIQSLDGETKACMEHTGRYYEPLAAWLSDAGIFVSAVNPVLIRDFADDSLRSPKTDKADSKKIARYTLDRWAKLKQYGSMDKTRNQLKTMNRQFSFFMAQKTAMKNNLIALLDQSYPGANDLFDSPARSDGSQKWVDFVYTYWHVDCVRGKSLSAFTEHYRKWCKHKGYNFSAEKAEKVYEASCDLIAVFPKDDNTKMLIRQAVAMLNTASETVENLRIKMDETASALPEYPVVMAMNGVGSTLGPQLMAEIGDVTRFTHREALTAFAGVDPGKNDSGKHVQKSVRTSKKGSPHLRRTLFQIMDGLIKRSPIDDPVYVFMDKKRAQGKPYYVYMTAGANKFLRIYYGRVREYFASLPETGEN
;
A
#
# COMPACT_ATOMS: atom_id res chain seq x y z
N MET A 1 -13.53 -31.28 19.00
CA MET A 1 -13.21 -29.87 18.68
C MET A 1 -12.08 -29.43 19.58
N ASN A 2 -10.88 -29.23 19.03
CA ASN A 2 -9.74 -28.67 19.73
C ASN A 2 -9.48 -27.25 19.20
N ALA A 3 -9.54 -26.27 20.07
CA ALA A 3 -9.25 -24.88 19.74
C ALA A 3 -7.84 -24.53 20.19
N VAL A 4 -6.99 -24.16 19.23
CA VAL A 4 -5.65 -23.64 19.48
C VAL A 4 -5.71 -22.13 19.40
N GLY A 5 -5.55 -21.45 20.53
CA GLY A 5 -5.44 -20.00 20.59
C GLY A 5 -3.98 -19.57 20.67
N ILE A 6 -3.57 -18.71 19.75
CA ILE A 6 -2.18 -18.31 19.57
C ILE A 6 -2.10 -16.79 19.65
N ASP A 7 -1.49 -16.29 20.72
CA ASP A 7 -1.06 -14.91 20.79
C ASP A 7 0.37 -14.77 20.23
N VAL A 8 0.56 -13.89 19.26
CA VAL A 8 1.79 -13.86 18.46
C VAL A 8 2.63 -12.63 18.80
N SER A 9 3.88 -12.88 19.18
CA SER A 9 4.89 -11.86 19.45
C SER A 9 6.10 -12.01 18.53
N LYS A 10 7.04 -11.06 18.59
CA LYS A 10 8.30 -11.15 17.85
C LYS A 10 9.15 -12.28 18.40
N GLY A 11 9.36 -13.34 17.61
CA GLY A 11 10.29 -14.44 17.91
C GLY A 11 9.73 -15.55 18.82
N LYS A 12 8.52 -15.38 19.36
CA LYS A 12 7.78 -16.41 20.10
C LYS A 12 6.27 -16.17 20.03
N SER A 13 5.49 -17.22 20.23
CA SER A 13 4.03 -17.12 20.40
C SER A 13 3.60 -17.85 21.67
N THR A 14 2.64 -17.29 22.40
CA THR A 14 2.02 -17.99 23.52
C THR A 14 0.81 -18.77 23.00
N VAL A 15 0.80 -20.08 23.24
CA VAL A 15 -0.20 -21.01 22.70
C VAL A 15 -1.01 -21.63 23.82
N THR A 16 -2.31 -21.75 23.63
CA THR A 16 -3.24 -22.46 24.53
C THR A 16 -4.11 -23.40 23.71
N ILE A 17 -4.32 -24.63 24.18
CA ILE A 17 -5.21 -25.60 23.53
C ILE A 17 -6.36 -25.94 24.45
N ARG A 18 -7.60 -25.83 23.95
CA ARG A 18 -8.83 -26.04 24.72
C ARG A 18 -9.84 -26.90 23.97
N ARG A 19 -10.75 -27.53 24.70
CA ARG A 19 -11.98 -28.16 24.20
C ARG A 19 -13.21 -27.43 24.76
N PRO A 20 -14.42 -27.68 24.20
CA PRO A 20 -15.67 -27.26 24.81
C PRO A 20 -15.77 -27.67 26.30
N GLY A 21 -16.55 -26.92 27.07
CA GLY A 21 -16.65 -27.15 28.53
C GLY A 21 -15.43 -26.64 29.31
N ASP A 22 -14.70 -25.66 28.77
CA ASP A 22 -13.52 -25.03 29.36
C ASP A 22 -12.31 -25.96 29.64
N VAL A 23 -12.34 -27.21 29.17
CA VAL A 23 -11.25 -28.20 29.32
C VAL A 23 -9.97 -27.70 28.64
N VAL A 24 -8.89 -27.58 29.41
CA VAL A 24 -7.57 -27.13 28.92
C VAL A 24 -6.69 -28.34 28.63
N LEU A 25 -6.34 -28.56 27.37
CA LEU A 25 -5.41 -29.62 26.94
C LEU A 25 -3.96 -29.17 27.03
N MET A 26 -3.71 -27.88 26.76
CA MET A 26 -2.39 -27.26 26.94
C MET A 26 -2.57 -25.88 27.57
N PRO A 27 -2.05 -25.64 28.79
CA PRO A 27 -2.06 -24.31 29.38
C PRO A 27 -1.16 -23.36 28.56
N PRO A 28 -1.27 -22.03 28.75
CA PRO A 28 -0.45 -21.06 28.05
C PRO A 28 1.04 -21.42 28.11
N ARG A 29 1.62 -21.69 26.94
CA ARG A 29 3.02 -22.05 26.78
C ARG A 29 3.64 -21.23 25.67
N ASP A 30 4.82 -20.69 25.92
CA ASP A 30 5.59 -19.97 24.92
C ASP A 30 6.28 -20.94 23.98
N ILE A 31 6.05 -20.76 22.69
CA ILE A 31 6.65 -21.52 21.59
C ILE A 31 7.56 -20.57 20.82
N PRO A 32 8.89 -20.77 20.85
CA PRO A 32 9.83 -20.01 20.04
C PRO A 32 9.54 -20.16 18.54
N HIS A 33 9.80 -19.12 17.75
CA HIS A 33 9.69 -19.17 16.28
C HIS A 33 10.88 -19.89 15.63
N THR A 34 11.18 -21.09 16.10
CA THR A 34 12.21 -21.97 15.53
C THR A 34 11.55 -23.17 14.84
N LYS A 35 12.22 -23.71 13.82
CA LYS A 35 11.73 -24.88 13.08
C LYS A 35 11.44 -26.07 14.01
N SER A 36 12.31 -26.34 14.98
CA SER A 36 12.12 -27.44 15.94
C SER A 36 10.88 -27.24 16.80
N ALA A 37 10.74 -26.07 17.44
CA ALA A 37 9.63 -25.80 18.35
C ALA A 37 8.26 -25.75 17.63
N ILE A 38 8.21 -25.18 16.42
CA ILE A 38 6.98 -25.18 15.62
C ILE A 38 6.62 -26.60 15.16
N ASN A 39 7.60 -27.42 14.76
CA ASN A 39 7.36 -28.81 14.37
C ASN A 39 6.89 -29.66 15.57
N GLU A 40 7.41 -29.41 16.77
CA GLU A 40 6.92 -30.05 18.00
C GLU A 40 5.47 -29.66 18.30
N LEU A 41 5.12 -28.37 18.16
CA LEU A 41 3.74 -27.90 18.29
C LEU A 41 2.81 -28.58 17.27
N ILE A 42 3.25 -28.73 16.01
CA ILE A 42 2.49 -29.42 14.96
C ILE A 42 2.24 -30.87 15.34
N LYS A 43 3.28 -31.60 15.76
CA LYS A 43 3.14 -33.00 16.21
C LYS A 43 2.16 -33.10 17.38
N GLN A 44 2.25 -32.19 18.35
CA GLN A 44 1.34 -32.15 19.48
C GLN A 44 -0.10 -31.90 19.05
N ILE A 45 -0.34 -30.98 18.11
CA ILE A 45 -1.67 -30.69 17.56
C ILE A 45 -2.22 -31.90 16.80
N GLN A 46 -1.41 -32.54 15.95
CA GLN A 46 -1.80 -33.69 15.14
C GLN A 46 -2.05 -34.95 15.98
N SER A 47 -1.45 -35.06 17.17
CA SER A 47 -1.73 -36.16 18.09
C SER A 47 -3.06 -36.03 18.86
N LEU A 48 -3.77 -34.90 18.72
CA LEU A 48 -5.04 -34.71 19.40
C LEU A 48 -6.18 -35.38 18.65
N ASP A 49 -7.02 -36.11 19.36
CA ASP A 49 -8.25 -36.65 18.78
C ASP A 49 -9.25 -35.54 18.42
N GLY A 50 -9.87 -35.70 17.25
CA GLY A 50 -10.92 -34.84 16.73
C GLY A 50 -10.45 -33.62 15.94
N GLU A 51 -11.41 -32.89 15.38
CA GLU A 51 -11.14 -31.71 14.55
C GLU A 51 -10.43 -30.61 15.36
N THR A 52 -9.36 -30.05 14.80
CA THR A 52 -8.55 -28.99 15.42
C THR A 52 -8.54 -27.74 14.55
N LYS A 53 -8.83 -26.58 15.15
CA LYS A 53 -8.70 -25.26 14.51
C LYS A 53 -7.77 -24.37 15.31
N ALA A 54 -6.80 -23.79 14.64
CA ALA A 54 -5.90 -22.79 15.19
C ALA A 54 -6.37 -21.39 14.81
N CYS A 55 -6.46 -20.49 15.78
CA CYS A 55 -6.66 -19.07 15.52
C CYS A 55 -5.52 -18.26 16.09
N MET A 56 -5.19 -17.18 15.38
CA MET A 56 -4.22 -16.18 15.81
C MET A 56 -4.71 -14.79 15.47
N GLU A 57 -4.32 -13.81 16.27
CA GLU A 57 -4.49 -12.42 15.91
C GLU A 57 -3.46 -12.02 14.84
N HIS A 58 -3.90 -11.35 13.77
CA HIS A 58 -2.98 -10.77 12.79
C HIS A 58 -2.67 -9.30 13.09
N THR A 59 -1.89 -9.06 14.14
CA THR A 59 -1.25 -7.76 14.41
C THR A 59 0.15 -7.73 13.78
N GLY A 60 0.37 -6.85 12.80
CA GLY A 60 1.67 -6.76 12.12
C GLY A 60 1.94 -7.98 11.23
N ARG A 61 3.19 -8.47 11.19
CA ARG A 61 3.65 -9.55 10.30
C ARG A 61 4.11 -10.81 11.03
N TYR A 62 4.21 -10.77 12.36
CA TYR A 62 4.83 -11.87 13.13
C TYR A 62 4.02 -13.17 13.10
N TYR A 63 2.72 -13.09 12.79
CA TYR A 63 1.84 -14.26 12.65
C TYR A 63 2.07 -15.04 11.36
N GLU A 64 2.58 -14.41 10.29
CA GLU A 64 2.67 -15.00 8.95
C GLU A 64 3.50 -16.30 8.90
N PRO A 65 4.69 -16.39 9.53
CA PRO A 65 5.48 -17.62 9.51
C PRO A 65 4.75 -18.79 10.18
N LEU A 66 4.10 -18.53 11.32
CA LEU A 66 3.39 -19.56 12.07
C LEU A 66 2.11 -19.98 11.36
N ALA A 67 1.37 -19.03 10.77
CA ALA A 67 0.19 -19.32 9.97
C ALA A 67 0.54 -20.19 8.76
N ALA A 68 1.59 -19.83 8.02
CA ALA A 68 2.05 -20.59 6.87
C ALA A 68 2.50 -22.01 7.27
N TRP A 69 3.33 -22.15 8.30
CA TRP A 69 3.89 -23.44 8.69
C TRP A 69 2.83 -24.42 9.24
N LEU A 70 1.85 -23.92 10.00
CA LEU A 70 0.72 -24.72 10.47
C LEU A 70 -0.20 -25.11 9.30
N SER A 71 -0.51 -24.17 8.41
CA SER A 71 -1.35 -24.41 7.23
C SER A 71 -0.70 -25.42 6.28
N ASP A 72 0.60 -25.33 6.04
CA ASP A 72 1.36 -26.25 5.18
C ASP A 72 1.43 -27.67 5.77
N ALA A 73 1.23 -27.80 7.08
CA ALA A 73 1.10 -29.08 7.78
C ALA A 73 -0.35 -29.64 7.80
N GLY A 74 -1.27 -29.03 7.03
CA GLY A 74 -2.67 -29.45 6.94
C GLY A 74 -3.54 -29.07 8.14
N ILE A 75 -3.05 -28.21 9.04
CA ILE A 75 -3.83 -27.73 10.17
C ILE A 75 -4.73 -26.58 9.71
N PHE A 76 -6.01 -26.60 10.10
CA PHE A 76 -6.89 -25.45 9.87
C PHE A 76 -6.38 -24.25 10.67
N VAL A 77 -6.02 -23.18 9.98
CA VAL A 77 -5.56 -21.92 10.60
C VAL A 77 -6.50 -20.79 10.22
N SER A 78 -6.81 -19.91 11.17
CA SER A 78 -7.54 -18.67 10.92
C SER A 78 -6.80 -17.46 11.50
N ALA A 79 -6.51 -16.49 10.65
CA ALA A 79 -5.93 -15.21 11.05
C ALA A 79 -7.05 -14.17 11.27
N VAL A 80 -7.28 -13.76 12.51
CA VAL A 80 -8.46 -12.96 12.92
C VAL A 80 -8.07 -11.52 13.23
N ASN A 81 -8.94 -10.57 12.87
CA ASN A 81 -8.69 -9.14 13.08
C ASN A 81 -8.58 -8.83 14.58
N PRO A 82 -7.53 -8.11 15.02
CA PRO A 82 -7.34 -7.65 16.40
C PRO A 82 -8.58 -7.03 17.05
N VAL A 83 -9.35 -6.26 16.27
CA VAL A 83 -10.58 -5.62 16.76
C VAL A 83 -11.63 -6.65 17.17
N LEU A 84 -11.76 -7.74 16.42
CA LEU A 84 -12.74 -8.79 16.72
C LEU A 84 -12.36 -9.56 17.99
N ILE A 85 -11.06 -9.83 18.18
CA ILE A 85 -10.54 -10.47 19.41
C ILE A 85 -10.68 -9.52 20.60
N ARG A 86 -10.40 -8.22 20.42
CA ARG A 86 -10.54 -7.22 21.49
C ARG A 86 -11.99 -7.05 21.92
N ASP A 87 -12.90 -6.88 20.96
CA ASP A 87 -14.31 -6.60 21.20
C ASP A 87 -15.10 -7.87 21.60
N PHE A 88 -14.49 -9.06 21.48
CA PHE A 88 -15.01 -10.29 22.08
C PHE A 88 -15.08 -10.12 23.61
N ALA A 89 -16.31 -10.13 24.13
CA ALA A 89 -16.56 -10.07 25.57
C ALA A 89 -16.01 -11.33 26.23
N ASP A 90 -15.14 -11.14 27.21
CA ASP A 90 -14.75 -12.18 28.15
C ASP A 90 -15.37 -11.78 29.49
N ASP A 91 -15.92 -12.74 30.25
CA ASP A 91 -16.62 -12.50 31.53
C ASP A 91 -15.71 -11.93 32.65
N SER A 92 -14.47 -11.55 32.32
CA SER A 92 -13.49 -11.00 33.24
C SER A 92 -13.50 -9.46 33.25
N LEU A 93 -14.15 -8.89 34.27
CA LEU A 93 -14.29 -7.44 34.50
C LEU A 93 -12.94 -6.69 34.67
N ARG A 94 -11.85 -7.40 34.98
CA ARG A 94 -10.47 -6.88 35.12
C ARG A 94 -9.45 -8.00 34.93
N SER A 95 -9.07 -8.27 33.69
CA SER A 95 -7.88 -9.09 33.41
C SER A 95 -6.73 -8.20 32.96
N PRO A 96 -5.52 -8.32 33.54
CA PRO A 96 -4.34 -7.66 33.01
C PRO A 96 -4.05 -8.19 31.59
N LYS A 97 -3.76 -7.27 30.67
CA LYS A 97 -3.37 -7.60 29.29
C LYS A 97 -2.03 -8.34 29.33
N THR A 98 -2.06 -9.65 29.10
CA THR A 98 -0.89 -10.53 29.12
C THR A 98 -1.01 -11.55 28.00
N ASP A 99 0.11 -11.93 27.40
CA ASP A 99 0.15 -12.90 26.29
C ASP A 99 -0.58 -14.22 26.63
N LYS A 100 -0.50 -14.64 27.89
CA LYS A 100 -1.19 -15.83 28.43
C LYS A 100 -2.71 -15.68 28.51
N ALA A 101 -3.20 -14.48 28.85
CA ALA A 101 -4.64 -14.21 28.86
C ALA A 101 -5.17 -14.08 27.44
N ASP A 102 -4.39 -13.44 26.55
CA ASP A 102 -4.75 -13.24 25.16
C ASP A 102 -4.80 -14.59 24.40
N SER A 103 -3.84 -15.51 24.61
CA SER A 103 -3.90 -16.84 24.01
C SER A 103 -5.12 -17.66 24.46
N LYS A 104 -5.54 -17.55 25.73
CA LYS A 104 -6.77 -18.18 26.24
C LYS A 104 -8.02 -17.55 25.62
N LYS A 105 -8.04 -16.23 25.49
CA LYS A 105 -9.14 -15.48 24.88
C LYS A 105 -9.32 -15.88 23.43
N ILE A 106 -8.23 -15.98 22.67
CA ILE A 106 -8.24 -16.43 21.28
C ILE A 106 -8.77 -17.88 21.19
N ALA A 107 -8.34 -18.78 22.09
CA ALA A 107 -8.86 -20.15 22.11
C ALA A 107 -10.38 -20.22 22.37
N ARG A 108 -10.91 -19.37 23.27
CA ARG A 108 -12.36 -19.24 23.48
C ARG A 108 -13.07 -18.73 22.23
N TYR A 109 -12.54 -17.66 21.63
CA TYR A 109 -13.06 -17.10 20.40
C TYR A 109 -13.14 -18.17 19.28
N THR A 110 -12.12 -19.03 19.17
CA THR A 110 -12.11 -20.15 18.20
C THR A 110 -13.28 -21.10 18.40
N LEU A 111 -13.59 -21.48 19.64
CA LEU A 111 -14.73 -22.36 19.95
C LEU A 111 -16.06 -21.67 19.62
N ASP A 112 -16.24 -20.44 20.08
CA ASP A 112 -17.48 -19.67 19.87
C ASP A 112 -17.76 -19.35 18.40
N ARG A 113 -16.71 -19.18 17.60
CA ARG A 113 -16.80 -18.85 16.18
C ARG A 113 -16.50 -20.02 15.26
N TRP A 114 -16.45 -21.26 15.75
CA TRP A 114 -15.97 -22.45 15.04
C TRP A 114 -16.42 -22.57 13.57
N ALA A 115 -17.71 -22.38 13.32
CA ALA A 115 -18.33 -22.49 11.99
C ALA A 115 -18.12 -21.27 11.08
N LYS A 116 -17.69 -20.13 11.64
CA LYS A 116 -17.49 -18.86 10.94
C LYS A 116 -16.01 -18.56 10.67
N LEU A 117 -15.10 -19.38 11.18
CA LEU A 117 -13.67 -19.21 10.94
C LEU A 117 -13.36 -19.48 9.48
N LYS A 118 -12.46 -18.67 8.92
CA LYS A 118 -11.98 -18.83 7.56
C LYS A 118 -10.58 -19.45 7.57
N GLN A 119 -10.37 -20.45 6.72
CA GLN A 119 -9.07 -21.07 6.53
C GLN A 119 -8.11 -20.09 5.85
N TYR A 120 -6.92 -19.96 6.44
CA TYR A 120 -5.77 -19.30 5.85
C TYR A 120 -5.27 -20.12 4.68
N GLY A 121 -5.11 -19.51 3.51
CA GLY A 121 -4.72 -20.21 2.28
C GLY A 121 -3.61 -19.54 1.49
N SER A 122 -3.35 -20.10 0.30
CA SER A 122 -2.36 -19.58 -0.65
C SER A 122 -2.67 -18.12 -1.07
N MET A 123 -3.94 -17.79 -1.26
CA MET A 123 -4.37 -16.43 -1.60
C MET A 123 -4.05 -15.42 -0.47
N ASP A 124 -4.12 -15.84 0.80
CA ASP A 124 -3.74 -14.97 1.92
C ASP A 124 -2.24 -14.70 1.93
N LYS A 125 -1.42 -15.70 1.59
CA LYS A 125 0.03 -15.52 1.38
C LYS A 125 0.31 -14.48 0.30
N THR A 126 -0.35 -14.59 -0.86
CA THR A 126 -0.20 -13.62 -1.97
C THR A 126 -0.67 -12.21 -1.57
N ARG A 127 -1.82 -12.08 -0.90
CA ARG A 127 -2.32 -10.78 -0.42
C ARG A 127 -1.39 -10.14 0.61
N ASN A 128 -0.81 -10.93 1.52
CA ASN A 128 0.17 -10.45 2.51
C ASN A 128 1.48 -9.99 1.84
N GLN A 129 1.97 -10.75 0.85
CA GLN A 129 3.13 -10.36 0.05
C GLN A 129 2.87 -9.05 -0.69
N LEU A 130 1.73 -8.93 -1.38
CA LEU A 130 1.32 -7.71 -2.09
C LEU A 130 1.22 -6.51 -1.14
N LYS A 131 0.64 -6.69 0.05
CA LYS A 131 0.60 -5.67 1.11
C LYS A 131 1.98 -5.25 1.57
N THR A 132 2.90 -6.19 1.71
CA THR A 132 4.30 -5.90 2.05
C THR A 132 5.00 -5.11 0.95
N MET A 133 4.81 -5.49 -0.31
CA MET A 133 5.32 -4.77 -1.47
C MET A 133 4.76 -3.35 -1.54
N ASN A 134 3.46 -3.15 -1.29
CA ASN A 134 2.86 -1.81 -1.25
C ASN A 134 3.47 -0.90 -0.16
N ARG A 135 3.81 -1.49 1.00
CA ARG A 135 4.51 -0.76 2.07
C ARG A 135 5.91 -0.34 1.62
N GLN A 136 6.66 -1.21 0.93
CA GLN A 136 7.97 -0.88 0.37
C GLN A 136 7.88 0.15 -0.76
N PHE A 137 6.92 0.00 -1.68
CA PHE A 137 6.64 0.99 -2.73
C PHE A 137 6.37 2.37 -2.13
N SER A 138 5.53 2.44 -1.09
CA SER A 138 5.26 3.69 -0.38
C SER A 138 6.50 4.30 0.26
N PHE A 139 7.39 3.48 0.82
CA PHE A 139 8.65 3.91 1.42
C PHE A 139 9.60 4.48 0.37
N PHE A 140 9.88 3.73 -0.70
CA PHE A 140 10.78 4.18 -1.76
C PHE A 140 10.23 5.35 -2.56
N MET A 141 8.91 5.49 -2.69
CA MET A 141 8.31 6.69 -3.27
C MET A 141 8.58 7.95 -2.44
N ALA A 142 8.56 7.83 -1.10
CA ALA A 142 8.96 8.92 -0.21
C ALA A 142 10.46 9.22 -0.34
N GLN A 143 11.31 8.20 -0.42
CA GLN A 143 12.75 8.39 -0.65
C GLN A 143 13.06 9.03 -2.00
N LYS A 144 12.41 8.60 -3.08
CA LYS A 144 12.50 9.22 -4.42
C LYS A 144 12.17 10.71 -4.35
N THR A 145 11.12 11.07 -3.62
CA THR A 145 10.72 12.49 -3.43
C THR A 145 11.78 13.26 -2.64
N ALA A 146 12.30 12.68 -1.55
CA ALA A 146 13.35 13.30 -0.75
C ALA A 146 14.65 13.50 -1.55
N MET A 147 15.07 12.50 -2.32
CA MET A 147 16.25 12.56 -3.20
C MET A 147 16.06 13.58 -4.34
N LYS A 148 14.85 13.69 -4.90
CA LYS A 148 14.52 14.72 -5.88
C LYS A 148 14.70 16.12 -5.28
N ASN A 149 14.15 16.35 -4.10
CA ASN A 149 14.26 17.65 -3.43
C ASN A 149 15.70 17.96 -3.03
N ASN A 150 16.48 16.95 -2.62
CA ASN A 150 17.89 17.12 -2.35
C ASN A 150 18.68 17.51 -3.61
N LEU A 151 18.44 16.85 -4.74
CA LEU A 151 19.06 17.22 -6.02
C LEU A 151 18.68 18.65 -6.42
N ILE A 152 17.40 19.04 -6.29
CA ILE A 152 16.95 20.41 -6.57
C ILE A 152 17.69 21.42 -5.67
N ALA A 153 17.78 21.16 -4.36
CA ALA A 153 18.47 22.06 -3.43
C ALA A 153 19.96 22.25 -3.76
N LEU A 154 20.64 21.20 -4.25
CA LEU A 154 22.01 21.32 -4.74
C LEU A 154 22.09 22.11 -6.05
N LEU A 155 21.15 21.88 -6.97
CA LEU A 155 21.05 22.63 -8.22
C LEU A 155 20.72 24.10 -7.99
N ASP A 156 19.97 24.46 -6.96
CA ASP A 156 19.73 25.86 -6.61
C ASP A 156 21.03 26.64 -6.30
N GLN A 157 22.14 25.95 -6.06
CA GLN A 157 23.47 26.57 -5.89
C GLN A 157 24.34 26.53 -7.17
N SER A 158 24.12 25.57 -8.09
CA SER A 158 24.98 25.36 -9.28
C SER A 158 24.30 25.61 -10.63
N TYR A 159 22.99 25.37 -10.71
CA TYR A 159 22.13 25.54 -11.88
C TYR A 159 20.66 25.76 -11.45
N PRO A 160 20.32 26.94 -10.92
CA PRO A 160 18.98 27.23 -10.42
C PRO A 160 17.90 27.05 -11.51
N GLY A 161 16.79 26.41 -11.16
CA GLY A 161 15.66 26.17 -12.07
C GLY A 161 15.88 25.05 -13.10
N ALA A 162 17.00 24.33 -13.06
CA ALA A 162 17.29 23.26 -14.03
C ALA A 162 16.25 22.12 -14.04
N ASN A 163 15.58 21.88 -12.91
CA ASN A 163 14.51 20.88 -12.79
C ASN A 163 13.26 21.20 -13.62
N ASP A 164 13.04 22.48 -13.93
CA ASP A 164 11.84 22.95 -14.64
C ASP A 164 12.13 23.23 -16.12
N LEU A 165 13.32 22.92 -16.60
CA LEU A 165 13.68 23.08 -18.01
C LEU A 165 12.88 22.15 -18.93
N PHE A 166 12.28 21.06 -18.45
CA PHE A 166 11.58 20.11 -19.33
C PHE A 166 10.27 19.61 -18.72
N ASP A 167 9.20 19.63 -19.50
CA ASP A 167 7.89 19.08 -19.14
C ASP A 167 7.72 17.60 -19.55
N SER A 168 8.82 16.96 -20.00
CA SER A 168 8.78 15.56 -20.43
C SER A 168 8.47 14.66 -19.23
N PRO A 169 7.51 13.72 -19.36
CA PRO A 169 7.20 12.78 -18.30
C PRO A 169 8.39 11.85 -18.04
N ALA A 170 8.38 11.21 -16.87
CA ALA A 170 9.29 10.09 -16.62
C ALA A 170 9.04 8.95 -17.62
N ARG A 171 10.12 8.28 -18.03
CA ARG A 171 10.05 7.07 -18.86
C ARG A 171 9.55 5.87 -18.03
N SER A 172 9.25 4.76 -18.71
CA SER A 172 8.78 3.52 -18.08
C SER A 172 9.80 2.89 -17.12
N ASP A 173 11.09 3.20 -17.28
CA ASP A 173 12.18 2.80 -16.38
C ASP A 173 12.39 3.77 -15.21
N GLY A 174 11.58 4.84 -15.13
CA GLY A 174 11.65 5.87 -14.10
C GLY A 174 12.66 6.99 -14.38
N SER A 175 13.46 6.89 -15.45
CA SER A 175 14.40 7.94 -15.85
C SER A 175 13.68 9.21 -16.31
N GLN A 176 14.31 10.36 -16.10
CA GLN A 176 13.73 11.68 -16.36
C GLN A 176 14.71 12.56 -17.13
N LYS A 177 14.21 13.28 -18.14
CA LYS A 177 15.02 14.12 -19.03
C LYS A 177 15.82 15.19 -18.29
N TRP A 178 15.19 15.86 -17.33
CA TRP A 178 15.87 16.90 -16.54
C TRP A 178 16.99 16.31 -15.66
N VAL A 179 16.80 15.10 -15.12
CA VAL A 179 17.82 14.39 -14.31
C VAL A 179 19.01 13.98 -15.17
N ASP A 180 18.75 13.41 -16.35
CA ASP A 180 19.80 13.09 -17.33
C ASP A 180 20.54 14.35 -17.81
N PHE A 181 19.80 15.46 -17.96
CA PHE A 181 20.35 16.72 -18.39
C PHE A 181 21.33 17.25 -17.35
N VAL A 182 20.91 17.37 -16.08
CA VAL A 182 21.79 17.88 -15.01
C VAL A 182 22.94 16.93 -14.68
N TYR A 183 22.86 15.64 -15.00
CA TYR A 183 24.03 14.76 -14.93
C TYR A 183 25.16 15.21 -15.88
N THR A 184 24.77 15.70 -17.06
CA THR A 184 25.67 16.14 -18.14
C THR A 184 26.06 17.60 -17.96
N TYR A 185 25.06 18.46 -17.72
CA TYR A 185 25.16 19.90 -17.52
C TYR A 185 24.86 20.23 -16.05
N TRP A 186 25.72 19.79 -15.15
CA TRP A 186 25.57 19.88 -13.69
C TRP A 186 25.76 21.30 -13.12
N HIS A 187 26.12 22.26 -13.96
CA HIS A 187 26.41 23.65 -13.61
C HIS A 187 26.05 24.57 -14.80
N VAL A 188 25.62 25.81 -14.55
CA VAL A 188 25.26 26.78 -15.61
C VAL A 188 26.38 26.98 -16.64
N ASP A 189 27.64 27.05 -16.18
CA ASP A 189 28.84 27.19 -17.01
C ASP A 189 29.17 25.96 -17.89
N CYS A 190 28.45 24.85 -17.75
CA CYS A 190 28.48 23.77 -18.75
C CYS A 190 27.76 24.17 -20.04
N VAL A 191 26.84 25.15 -19.95
CA VAL A 191 26.04 25.71 -21.04
C VAL A 191 26.61 27.06 -21.46
N ARG A 192 26.56 28.09 -20.60
CA ARG A 192 26.95 29.46 -20.96
C ARG A 192 28.44 29.66 -21.23
N GLY A 193 29.29 28.73 -20.76
CA GLY A 193 30.72 28.72 -21.09
C GLY A 193 31.03 28.29 -22.53
N LYS A 194 30.02 27.95 -23.34
CA LYS A 194 30.13 27.61 -24.76
C LYS A 194 29.46 28.70 -25.61
N SER A 195 29.71 28.73 -26.91
CA SER A 195 28.85 29.45 -27.84
C SER A 195 27.49 28.74 -27.98
N LEU A 196 26.44 29.48 -28.35
CA LEU A 196 25.12 28.92 -28.64
C LEU A 196 25.19 27.78 -29.66
N SER A 197 25.97 27.93 -30.73
CA SER A 197 26.15 26.90 -31.76
C SER A 197 26.82 25.64 -31.21
N ALA A 198 27.87 25.79 -30.40
CA ALA A 198 28.58 24.66 -29.80
C ALA A 198 27.73 23.92 -28.77
N PHE A 199 26.95 24.65 -27.94
CA PHE A 199 26.00 24.05 -27.02
C PHE A 199 24.89 23.31 -27.78
N THR A 200 24.30 23.92 -28.79
CA THR A 200 23.21 23.33 -29.59
C THR A 200 23.64 22.02 -30.25
N GLU A 201 24.86 21.99 -30.82
CA GLU A 201 25.40 20.78 -31.42
C GLU A 201 25.64 19.66 -30.39
N HIS A 202 26.19 20.02 -29.22
CA HIS A 202 26.40 19.07 -28.14
C HIS A 202 25.06 18.55 -27.59
N TYR A 203 24.06 19.43 -27.43
CA TYR A 203 22.70 19.07 -26.99
C TYR A 203 22.00 18.16 -28.00
N ARG A 204 22.17 18.38 -29.32
CA ARG A 204 21.67 17.52 -30.39
C ARG A 204 22.25 16.11 -30.29
N LYS A 205 23.58 15.99 -30.14
CA LYS A 205 24.26 14.70 -29.96
C LYS A 205 23.83 14.00 -28.67
N TRP A 206 23.73 14.76 -27.57
CA TRP A 206 23.25 14.26 -26.29
C TRP A 206 21.82 13.72 -26.37
N CYS A 207 20.90 14.45 -27.02
CA CYS A 207 19.53 14.01 -27.27
C CYS A 207 19.52 12.68 -28.06
N LYS A 208 20.29 12.58 -29.14
CA LYS A 208 20.42 11.34 -29.93
C LYS A 208 20.92 10.17 -29.07
N HIS A 209 21.98 10.36 -28.30
CA HIS A 209 22.57 9.31 -27.48
C HIS A 209 21.64 8.84 -26.35
N LYS A 210 20.91 9.76 -25.71
CA LYS A 210 19.96 9.47 -24.64
C LYS A 210 18.57 9.06 -25.13
N GLY A 211 18.30 9.09 -26.43
CA GLY A 211 16.99 8.78 -27.02
C GLY A 211 15.91 9.85 -26.78
N TYR A 212 16.30 11.12 -26.71
CA TYR A 212 15.38 12.26 -26.61
C TYR A 212 15.19 12.94 -27.96
N ASN A 213 14.01 13.51 -28.18
CA ASN A 213 13.76 14.38 -29.33
C ASN A 213 14.51 15.70 -29.16
N PHE A 214 15.28 16.08 -30.19
CA PHE A 214 15.98 17.35 -30.26
C PHE A 214 15.03 18.47 -30.68
N SER A 215 15.19 19.65 -30.09
CA SER A 215 14.55 20.89 -30.50
C SER A 215 15.59 22.01 -30.44
N ALA A 216 15.78 22.71 -31.57
CA ALA A 216 16.70 23.84 -31.66
C ALA A 216 16.20 25.02 -30.80
N GLU A 217 14.92 25.35 -30.90
CA GLU A 217 14.26 26.38 -30.06
C GLU A 217 14.46 26.09 -28.57
N LYS A 218 14.35 24.83 -28.15
CA LYS A 218 14.56 24.48 -26.74
C LYS A 218 16.02 24.65 -26.33
N ALA A 219 16.97 24.32 -27.20
CA ALA A 219 18.39 24.53 -26.94
C ALA A 219 18.69 26.04 -26.77
N GLU A 220 18.15 26.88 -27.64
CA GLU A 220 18.27 28.33 -27.57
C GLU A 220 17.71 28.88 -26.25
N LYS A 221 16.46 28.54 -25.90
CA LYS A 221 15.85 28.95 -24.62
C LYS A 221 16.67 28.52 -23.40
N VAL A 222 17.19 27.29 -23.40
CA VAL A 222 18.05 26.80 -22.31
C VAL A 222 19.34 27.62 -22.25
N TYR A 223 19.96 27.92 -23.39
CA TYR A 223 21.20 28.69 -23.46
C TYR A 223 21.01 30.12 -22.95
N GLU A 224 20.02 30.84 -23.49
CA GLU A 224 19.69 32.21 -23.10
C GLU A 224 19.40 32.31 -21.61
N ALA A 225 18.53 31.44 -21.08
CA ALA A 225 18.24 31.39 -19.65
C ALA A 225 19.51 31.17 -18.82
N SER A 226 20.40 30.27 -19.27
CA SER A 226 21.63 29.94 -18.54
C SER A 226 22.61 31.11 -18.45
N CYS A 227 22.63 32.01 -19.44
CA CYS A 227 23.52 33.16 -19.45
C CYS A 227 23.18 34.17 -18.34
N ASP A 228 21.91 34.29 -17.98
CA ASP A 228 21.40 35.23 -16.96
C ASP A 228 21.40 34.65 -15.53
N LEU A 229 21.64 33.33 -15.38
CA LEU A 229 21.62 32.68 -14.06
C LEU A 229 22.86 33.01 -13.23
N ILE A 230 22.67 33.15 -11.92
CA ILE A 230 23.74 33.27 -10.93
C ILE A 230 23.94 31.92 -10.25
N ALA A 231 25.14 31.35 -10.37
CA ALA A 231 25.55 30.17 -9.61
C ALA A 231 26.38 30.62 -8.40
N VAL A 232 26.05 30.08 -7.23
CA VAL A 232 26.74 30.35 -5.97
C VAL A 232 27.96 29.44 -5.82
N PHE A 233 27.83 28.17 -6.19
CA PHE A 233 28.92 27.21 -6.13
C PHE A 233 29.77 27.25 -7.40
N PRO A 234 31.09 27.01 -7.30
CA PRO A 234 31.97 27.04 -8.45
C PRO A 234 31.78 25.81 -9.36
N LYS A 235 32.17 25.95 -10.62
CA LYS A 235 32.29 24.83 -11.56
C LYS A 235 33.57 24.02 -11.29
N ASP A 236 33.58 23.27 -10.19
CA ASP A 236 34.69 22.42 -9.77
C ASP A 236 34.30 20.92 -9.65
N ASP A 237 35.30 20.07 -9.40
CA ASP A 237 35.07 18.62 -9.29
C ASP A 237 34.25 18.24 -8.04
N ASN A 238 34.31 19.03 -6.98
CA ASN A 238 33.51 18.81 -5.76
C ASN A 238 32.01 18.99 -6.05
N THR A 239 31.64 20.11 -6.67
CA THR A 239 30.25 20.41 -7.04
C THR A 239 29.72 19.38 -8.02
N LYS A 240 30.53 19.01 -9.02
CA LYS A 240 30.21 17.96 -9.97
C LYS A 240 29.96 16.61 -9.30
N MET A 241 30.82 16.22 -8.35
CA MET A 241 30.67 14.98 -7.60
C MET A 241 29.35 14.96 -6.81
N LEU A 242 29.03 16.03 -6.08
CA LEU A 242 27.80 16.14 -5.28
C LEU A 242 26.54 15.99 -6.15
N ILE A 243 26.47 16.74 -7.26
CA ILE A 243 25.32 16.67 -8.18
C ILE A 243 25.19 15.28 -8.78
N ARG A 244 26.29 14.69 -9.26
CA ARG A 244 26.25 13.35 -9.86
C ARG A 244 25.86 12.27 -8.87
N GLN A 245 26.30 12.38 -7.62
CA GLN A 245 25.90 11.45 -6.56
C GLN A 245 24.40 11.57 -6.25
N ALA A 246 23.88 12.80 -6.14
CA ALA A 246 22.45 13.04 -5.93
C ALA A 246 21.61 12.52 -7.10
N VAL A 247 22.07 12.70 -8.35
CA VAL A 247 21.46 12.09 -9.54
C VAL A 247 21.46 10.57 -9.46
N ALA A 248 22.59 9.95 -9.11
CA ALA A 248 22.69 8.49 -9.01
C ALA A 248 21.68 7.94 -7.99
N MET A 249 21.59 8.55 -6.81
CA MET A 249 20.62 8.16 -5.77
C MET A 249 19.17 8.32 -6.23
N LEU A 250 18.82 9.44 -6.87
CA LEU A 250 17.49 9.65 -7.41
C LEU A 250 17.13 8.63 -8.50
N ASN A 251 18.07 8.29 -9.38
CA ASN A 251 17.86 7.28 -10.42
C ASN A 251 17.63 5.90 -9.81
N THR A 252 18.47 5.46 -8.86
CA THR A 252 18.29 4.17 -8.17
C THR A 252 16.94 4.09 -7.45
N ALA A 253 16.51 5.15 -6.75
CA ALA A 253 15.19 5.16 -6.12
C ALA A 253 14.05 5.17 -7.15
N SER A 254 14.23 5.85 -8.29
CA SER A 254 13.23 5.89 -9.36
C SER A 254 13.04 4.52 -10.01
N GLU A 255 14.14 3.83 -10.33
CA GLU A 255 14.13 2.47 -10.85
C GLU A 255 13.51 1.49 -9.86
N THR A 256 13.89 1.58 -8.57
CA THR A 256 13.31 0.73 -7.51
C THR A 256 11.79 0.88 -7.42
N VAL A 257 11.28 2.11 -7.54
CA VAL A 257 9.84 2.38 -7.52
C VAL A 257 9.13 1.76 -8.73
N GLU A 258 9.69 1.87 -9.93
CA GLU A 258 9.07 1.26 -11.13
C GLU A 258 9.14 -0.26 -11.10
N ASN A 259 10.26 -0.85 -10.67
CA ASN A 259 10.40 -2.30 -10.50
C ASN A 259 9.38 -2.85 -9.49
N LEU A 260 9.20 -2.15 -8.35
CA LEU A 260 8.19 -2.52 -7.36
C LEU A 260 6.77 -2.38 -7.93
N ARG A 261 6.49 -1.33 -8.70
CA ARG A 261 5.19 -1.13 -9.34
C ARG A 261 4.86 -2.30 -10.28
N ILE A 262 5.78 -2.68 -11.16
CA ILE A 262 5.61 -3.80 -12.09
C ILE A 262 5.39 -5.10 -11.32
N LYS A 263 6.26 -5.40 -10.34
CA LYS A 263 6.15 -6.63 -9.55
C LYS A 263 4.84 -6.69 -8.75
N MET A 264 4.37 -5.55 -8.23
CA MET A 264 3.08 -5.48 -7.53
C MET A 264 1.92 -5.81 -8.46
N ASP A 265 1.94 -5.30 -9.69
CA ASP A 265 0.92 -5.60 -10.70
C ASP A 265 0.92 -7.08 -11.08
N GLU A 266 2.11 -7.66 -11.32
CA GLU A 266 2.27 -9.10 -11.56
C GLU A 266 1.71 -9.94 -10.39
N THR A 267 2.07 -9.57 -9.15
CA THR A 267 1.61 -10.29 -7.95
C THR A 267 0.11 -10.14 -7.75
N ALA A 268 -0.45 -8.97 -8.05
CA ALA A 268 -1.88 -8.73 -8.00
C ALA A 268 -2.64 -9.53 -9.06
N SER A 269 -2.05 -9.75 -10.25
CA SER A 269 -2.70 -10.49 -11.34
C SER A 269 -2.98 -11.96 -11.02
N ALA A 270 -2.30 -12.53 -10.03
CA ALA A 270 -2.57 -13.87 -9.51
C ALA A 270 -3.79 -13.95 -8.57
N LEU A 271 -4.39 -12.82 -8.18
CA LEU A 271 -5.57 -12.78 -7.32
C LEU A 271 -6.86 -12.78 -8.14
N PRO A 272 -7.91 -13.49 -7.70
CA PRO A 272 -9.14 -13.64 -8.48
C PRO A 272 -9.82 -12.30 -8.76
N GLU A 273 -9.79 -11.35 -7.82
CA GLU A 273 -10.43 -10.05 -8.01
C GLU A 273 -9.77 -9.14 -9.06
N TYR A 274 -8.56 -9.46 -9.55
CA TYR A 274 -7.76 -8.57 -10.41
C TYR A 274 -8.48 -8.06 -11.67
N PRO A 275 -9.12 -8.90 -12.51
CA PRO A 275 -9.75 -8.42 -13.75
C PRO A 275 -10.84 -7.37 -13.48
N VAL A 276 -11.61 -7.58 -12.42
CA VAL A 276 -12.71 -6.68 -12.04
C VAL A 276 -12.20 -5.40 -11.41
N VAL A 277 -11.13 -5.47 -10.61
CA VAL A 277 -10.47 -4.28 -10.08
C VAL A 277 -9.90 -3.45 -11.22
N MET A 278 -9.19 -4.06 -12.16
CA MET A 278 -8.56 -3.36 -13.29
C MET A 278 -9.56 -2.73 -14.27
N ALA A 279 -10.77 -3.28 -14.36
CA ALA A 279 -11.86 -2.69 -15.14
C ALA A 279 -12.48 -1.44 -14.49
N MET A 280 -12.14 -1.09 -13.25
CA MET A 280 -12.65 0.12 -12.61
C MET A 280 -11.93 1.36 -13.11
N ASN A 281 -12.68 2.44 -13.36
CA ASN A 281 -12.10 3.66 -13.88
C ASN A 281 -11.17 4.34 -12.86
N GLY A 282 -10.00 4.79 -13.31
CA GLY A 282 -9.05 5.54 -12.50
C GLY A 282 -8.13 4.70 -11.60
N VAL A 283 -8.19 3.36 -11.67
CA VAL A 283 -7.28 2.48 -10.91
C VAL A 283 -5.95 2.24 -11.63
N GLY A 284 -5.98 1.66 -12.84
CA GLY A 284 -4.80 1.25 -13.60
C GLY A 284 -3.86 0.30 -12.85
N SER A 285 -2.73 -0.03 -13.48
CA SER A 285 -1.71 -0.96 -12.94
C SER A 285 -0.92 -0.39 -11.76
N THR A 286 -1.16 0.87 -11.40
CA THR A 286 -0.50 1.50 -10.25
C THR A 286 -1.39 1.50 -9.02
N LEU A 287 -2.66 1.93 -9.13
CA LEU A 287 -3.54 2.09 -7.97
C LEU A 287 -4.39 0.83 -7.73
N GLY A 288 -4.66 0.02 -8.75
CA GLY A 288 -5.35 -1.27 -8.61
C GLY A 288 -4.64 -2.23 -7.64
N PRO A 289 -3.36 -2.56 -7.87
CA PRO A 289 -2.59 -3.39 -6.94
C PRO A 289 -2.52 -2.81 -5.52
N GLN A 290 -2.43 -1.47 -5.38
CA GLN A 290 -2.44 -0.82 -4.06
C GLN A 290 -3.80 -0.95 -3.34
N LEU A 291 -4.92 -0.87 -4.07
CA LEU A 291 -6.24 -1.12 -3.49
C LEU A 291 -6.34 -2.55 -2.97
N MET A 292 -5.98 -3.52 -3.80
CA MET A 292 -6.02 -4.95 -3.45
C MET A 292 -5.11 -5.24 -2.25
N ALA A 293 -3.91 -4.65 -2.22
CA ALA A 293 -2.96 -4.75 -1.11
C ALA A 293 -3.56 -4.29 0.24
N GLU A 294 -4.30 -3.17 0.24
CA GLU A 294 -4.82 -2.58 1.48
C GLU A 294 -6.18 -3.14 1.91
N ILE A 295 -7.05 -3.43 0.95
CA ILE A 295 -8.37 -3.99 1.20
C ILE A 295 -8.23 -5.46 1.57
N GLY A 296 -7.30 -6.18 0.95
CA GLY A 296 -7.17 -7.63 1.08
C GLY A 296 -8.43 -8.34 0.61
N ASP A 297 -8.75 -9.44 1.26
CA ASP A 297 -9.94 -10.22 0.92
C ASP A 297 -11.23 -9.45 1.22
N VAL A 298 -12.03 -9.16 0.20
CA VAL A 298 -13.29 -8.43 0.35
C VAL A 298 -14.35 -9.25 1.09
N THR A 299 -14.27 -10.58 1.10
CA THR A 299 -15.26 -11.47 1.72
C THR A 299 -15.28 -11.35 3.24
N ARG A 300 -14.23 -10.80 3.85
CA ARG A 300 -14.18 -10.52 5.30
C ARG A 300 -15.14 -9.39 5.73
N PHE A 301 -15.65 -8.60 4.77
CA PHE A 301 -16.60 -7.54 5.04
C PHE A 301 -18.03 -8.05 4.81
N THR A 302 -18.83 -8.07 5.88
CA THR A 302 -20.21 -8.57 5.84
C THR A 302 -21.15 -7.71 4.99
N HIS A 303 -20.84 -6.43 4.83
CA HIS A 303 -21.59 -5.46 4.03
C HIS A 303 -20.68 -4.31 3.59
N ARG A 304 -21.10 -3.57 2.56
CA ARG A 304 -20.31 -2.48 1.94
C ARG A 304 -19.94 -1.37 2.92
N GLU A 305 -20.80 -1.07 3.91
CA GLU A 305 -20.52 -0.04 4.92
C GLU A 305 -19.38 -0.46 5.87
N ALA A 306 -19.18 -1.77 6.09
CA ALA A 306 -18.03 -2.26 6.85
C ALA A 306 -16.70 -1.96 6.12
N LEU A 307 -16.67 -2.04 4.79
CA LEU A 307 -15.49 -1.67 3.99
C LEU A 307 -15.22 -0.16 4.05
N THR A 308 -16.26 0.68 3.93
CA THR A 308 -16.09 2.14 4.01
C THR A 308 -15.66 2.61 5.40
N ALA A 309 -16.17 1.95 6.45
CA ALA A 309 -15.74 2.17 7.82
C ALA A 309 -14.27 1.73 8.04
N PHE A 310 -13.89 0.56 7.50
CA PHE A 310 -12.50 0.08 7.53
C PHE A 310 -11.55 1.03 6.80
N ALA A 311 -11.96 1.62 5.68
CA ALA A 311 -11.16 2.61 4.96
C ALA A 311 -11.13 3.98 5.65
N GLY A 312 -12.03 4.25 6.61
CA GLY A 312 -12.12 5.53 7.28
C GLY A 312 -12.61 6.67 6.38
N VAL A 313 -13.45 6.35 5.39
CA VAL A 313 -14.06 7.33 4.45
C VAL A 313 -15.58 7.44 4.64
N ASP A 314 -16.10 6.84 5.71
CA ASP A 314 -17.47 7.05 6.15
C ASP A 314 -17.57 8.32 7.01
N PRO A 315 -18.58 9.19 6.79
CA PRO A 315 -18.85 10.28 7.72
C PRO A 315 -19.11 9.70 9.11
N GLY A 316 -18.49 10.25 10.15
CA GLY A 316 -18.79 9.80 11.52
C GLY A 316 -20.28 10.01 11.85
N LYS A 317 -20.84 9.17 12.72
CA LYS A 317 -22.07 9.51 13.44
C LYS A 317 -21.68 10.26 14.72
N ASN A 318 -22.23 11.45 14.92
CA ASN A 318 -22.06 12.21 16.14
C ASN A 318 -23.43 12.76 16.55
N ASP A 319 -24.36 11.83 16.76
CA ASP A 319 -25.71 12.13 17.19
C ASP A 319 -25.75 11.96 18.71
N SER A 320 -25.78 13.08 19.44
CA SER A 320 -26.26 13.06 20.83
C SER A 320 -27.78 13.25 20.78
N GLY A 321 -28.53 12.67 21.73
CA GLY A 321 -30.00 12.60 21.67
C GLY A 321 -30.77 13.92 21.55
N LYS A 322 -30.10 15.08 21.53
CA LYS A 322 -30.68 16.41 21.26
C LYS A 322 -30.02 17.18 20.09
N HIS A 323 -29.03 16.60 19.40
CA HIS A 323 -28.28 17.30 18.34
C HIS A 323 -27.83 16.35 17.23
N VAL A 324 -28.34 16.57 16.00
CA VAL A 324 -27.86 15.92 14.78
C VAL A 324 -26.84 16.85 14.10
N GLN A 325 -25.56 16.50 14.19
CA GLN A 325 -24.50 17.30 13.58
C GLN A 325 -24.50 17.09 12.05
N LYS A 326 -24.79 18.15 11.27
CA LYS A 326 -24.88 18.10 9.79
C LYS A 326 -23.55 17.75 9.08
N SER A 327 -22.42 17.79 9.79
CA SER A 327 -21.08 17.48 9.29
C SER A 327 -20.23 16.89 10.40
N VAL A 328 -19.80 15.64 10.24
CA VAL A 328 -18.91 14.95 11.17
C VAL A 328 -17.63 14.59 10.44
N ARG A 329 -16.49 14.78 11.12
CA ARG A 329 -15.17 14.41 10.59
C ARG A 329 -15.12 12.91 10.30
N THR A 330 -14.45 12.51 9.23
CA THR A 330 -14.24 11.09 8.92
C THR A 330 -13.47 10.38 10.03
N SER A 331 -13.83 9.12 10.27
CA SER A 331 -13.10 8.28 11.21
C SER A 331 -11.72 7.94 10.61
N LYS A 332 -10.64 8.56 11.09
CA LYS A 332 -9.26 8.23 10.66
C LYS A 332 -8.77 6.86 11.16
N LYS A 333 -9.70 5.93 11.49
CA LYS A 333 -9.42 4.60 12.02
C LYS A 333 -8.86 3.63 10.95
N GLY A 334 -9.05 3.95 9.66
CA GLY A 334 -8.60 3.14 8.53
C GLY A 334 -7.16 3.40 8.04
N SER A 335 -6.65 2.48 7.22
CA SER A 335 -5.28 2.53 6.66
C SER A 335 -5.02 3.88 5.97
N PRO A 336 -3.96 4.63 6.35
CA PRO A 336 -3.61 5.88 5.67
C PRO A 336 -3.19 5.66 4.22
N HIS A 337 -2.63 4.49 3.89
CA HIS A 337 -2.26 4.13 2.53
C HIS A 337 -3.49 3.94 1.64
N LEU A 338 -4.52 3.24 2.14
CA LEU A 338 -5.79 3.07 1.41
C LEU A 338 -6.44 4.42 1.10
N ARG A 339 -6.49 5.33 2.08
CA ARG A 339 -7.04 6.67 1.89
C ARG A 339 -6.25 7.48 0.85
N ARG A 340 -4.91 7.36 0.84
CA ARG A 340 -4.07 8.00 -0.17
C ARG A 340 -4.36 7.45 -1.57
N THR A 341 -4.42 6.12 -1.73
CA THR A 341 -4.74 5.47 -3.01
C THR A 341 -6.12 5.91 -3.51
N LEU A 342 -7.15 5.89 -2.64
CA LEU A 342 -8.49 6.36 -3.00
C LEU A 342 -8.48 7.83 -3.42
N PHE A 343 -7.78 8.69 -2.71
CA PHE A 343 -7.66 10.10 -3.07
C PHE A 343 -7.03 10.29 -4.46
N GLN A 344 -5.99 9.53 -4.80
CA GLN A 344 -5.35 9.58 -6.12
C GLN A 344 -6.30 9.12 -7.24
N ILE A 345 -7.13 8.09 -7.00
CA ILE A 345 -8.16 7.65 -7.95
C ILE A 345 -9.17 8.79 -8.17
N MET A 346 -9.66 9.40 -7.08
CA MET A 346 -10.64 10.49 -7.16
C MET A 346 -10.07 11.71 -7.91
N ASP A 347 -8.80 12.05 -7.67
CA ASP A 347 -8.10 13.14 -8.35
C ASP A 347 -7.97 12.85 -9.87
N GLY A 348 -7.61 11.61 -10.23
CA GLY A 348 -7.56 11.17 -11.63
C GLY A 348 -8.92 11.18 -12.34
N LEU A 349 -10.01 10.89 -11.63
CA LEU A 349 -11.38 11.01 -12.16
C LEU A 349 -11.74 12.49 -12.38
N ILE A 350 -11.47 13.37 -11.41
CA ILE A 350 -11.74 14.81 -11.56
C ILE A 350 -10.98 15.41 -12.74
N LYS A 351 -9.69 15.10 -12.88
CA LYS A 351 -8.86 15.65 -13.96
C LYS A 351 -9.30 15.22 -15.35
N ARG A 352 -9.77 13.98 -15.50
CA ARG A 352 -10.23 13.44 -16.80
C ARG A 352 -11.71 13.71 -17.07
N SER A 353 -12.50 14.00 -16.05
CA SER A 353 -13.93 14.29 -16.15
C SER A 353 -14.76 13.29 -16.98
N PRO A 354 -14.69 11.97 -16.69
CA PRO A 354 -15.45 10.96 -17.44
C PRO A 354 -16.94 11.02 -17.10
N ILE A 355 -17.76 11.57 -18.00
CA ILE A 355 -19.20 11.82 -17.80
C ILE A 355 -20.01 10.54 -17.53
N ASP A 356 -19.60 9.40 -18.06
CA ASP A 356 -20.33 8.13 -17.85
C ASP A 356 -19.91 7.40 -16.57
N ASP A 357 -18.90 7.90 -15.85
CA ASP A 357 -18.43 7.27 -14.63
C ASP A 357 -19.33 7.64 -13.43
N PRO A 358 -19.95 6.65 -12.76
CA PRO A 358 -20.90 6.93 -11.69
C PRO A 358 -20.26 7.59 -10.46
N VAL A 359 -18.96 7.42 -10.23
CA VAL A 359 -18.23 8.06 -9.13
C VAL A 359 -17.97 9.52 -9.47
N TYR A 360 -17.47 9.80 -10.68
CA TYR A 360 -17.27 11.16 -11.18
C TYR A 360 -18.57 11.97 -11.16
N VAL A 361 -19.65 11.46 -11.78
CA VAL A 361 -20.96 12.15 -11.82
C VAL A 361 -21.44 12.51 -10.42
N PHE A 362 -21.21 11.64 -9.45
CA PHE A 362 -21.58 11.92 -8.06
C PHE A 362 -20.70 13.01 -7.43
N MET A 363 -19.40 12.96 -7.64
CA MET A 363 -18.49 13.99 -7.14
C MET A 363 -18.79 15.35 -7.78
N ASP A 364 -19.07 15.38 -9.08
CA ASP A 364 -19.41 16.60 -9.80
C ASP A 364 -20.74 17.19 -9.32
N LYS A 365 -21.76 16.34 -9.09
CA LYS A 365 -22.99 16.77 -8.42
C LYS A 365 -22.73 17.38 -7.03
N LYS A 366 -21.81 16.81 -6.24
CA LYS A 366 -21.46 17.35 -4.91
C LYS A 366 -20.70 18.67 -5.02
N ARG A 367 -19.85 18.83 -6.03
CA ARG A 367 -19.17 20.07 -6.36
C ARG A 367 -20.16 21.17 -6.75
N ALA A 368 -21.12 20.87 -7.63
CA ALA A 368 -22.19 21.78 -8.02
C ALA A 368 -23.07 22.22 -6.84
N GLN A 369 -23.21 21.38 -5.81
CA GLN A 369 -23.88 21.71 -4.54
C GLN A 369 -23.05 22.60 -3.59
N GLY A 370 -21.89 23.10 -4.03
CA GLY A 370 -21.01 23.94 -3.21
C GLY A 370 -20.29 23.18 -2.08
N LYS A 371 -20.18 21.84 -2.16
CA LYS A 371 -19.44 21.08 -1.14
C LYS A 371 -17.93 21.37 -1.25
N PRO A 372 -17.20 21.53 -0.12
CA PRO A 372 -15.75 21.74 -0.15
C PRO A 372 -15.01 20.58 -0.82
N TYR A 373 -13.83 20.88 -1.40
CA TYR A 373 -12.98 19.95 -2.14
C TYR A 373 -12.80 18.59 -1.43
N TYR A 374 -12.25 18.61 -0.21
CA TYR A 374 -11.99 17.37 0.54
C TYR A 374 -13.27 16.61 0.93
N VAL A 375 -14.42 17.28 1.03
CA VAL A 375 -15.69 16.65 1.38
C VAL A 375 -16.20 15.81 0.22
N TYR A 376 -16.24 16.36 -1.00
CA TYR A 376 -16.70 15.57 -2.16
C TYR A 376 -15.68 14.52 -2.59
N MET A 377 -14.38 14.74 -2.39
CA MET A 377 -13.34 13.73 -2.62
C MET A 377 -13.53 12.51 -1.70
N THR A 378 -13.80 12.76 -0.42
CA THR A 378 -14.11 11.70 0.56
C THR A 378 -15.41 10.99 0.21
N ALA A 379 -16.45 11.74 -0.16
CA ALA A 379 -17.73 11.15 -0.55
C ALA A 379 -17.61 10.30 -1.84
N GLY A 380 -16.78 10.74 -2.80
CA GLY A 380 -16.41 9.98 -3.98
C GLY A 380 -15.72 8.67 -3.61
N ALA A 381 -14.73 8.70 -2.71
CA ALA A 381 -14.05 7.51 -2.22
C ALA A 381 -15.02 6.52 -1.54
N ASN A 382 -15.98 7.01 -0.75
CA ASN A 382 -17.04 6.18 -0.17
C ASN A 382 -17.89 5.51 -1.26
N LYS A 383 -18.35 6.28 -2.26
CA LYS A 383 -19.12 5.75 -3.40
C LYS A 383 -18.32 4.71 -4.20
N PHE A 384 -17.04 4.99 -4.47
CA PHE A 384 -16.12 4.07 -5.14
C PHE A 384 -16.02 2.74 -4.40
N LEU A 385 -15.79 2.75 -3.08
CA LEU A 385 -15.68 1.51 -2.29
C LEU A 385 -16.99 0.71 -2.25
N ARG A 386 -18.15 1.37 -2.28
CA ARG A 386 -19.44 0.67 -2.38
C ARG A 386 -19.59 -0.06 -3.71
N ILE A 387 -19.15 0.56 -4.81
CA ILE A 387 -19.13 -0.07 -6.15
C ILE A 387 -18.10 -1.21 -6.17
N TYR A 388 -16.91 -0.97 -5.63
CA TYR A 388 -15.86 -1.98 -5.50
C TYR A 388 -16.38 -3.22 -4.79
N TYR A 389 -17.00 -3.05 -3.62
CA TYR A 389 -17.55 -4.16 -2.84
C TYR A 389 -18.57 -4.96 -3.64
N GLY A 390 -19.53 -4.28 -4.28
CA GLY A 390 -20.57 -4.92 -5.08
C GLY A 390 -19.99 -5.74 -6.23
N ARG A 391 -19.16 -5.10 -7.08
CA ARG A 391 -18.60 -5.74 -8.28
C ARG A 391 -17.71 -6.93 -7.95
N VAL A 392 -16.84 -6.82 -6.94
CA VAL A 392 -15.94 -7.93 -6.59
C VAL A 392 -16.72 -9.09 -5.95
N ARG A 393 -17.74 -8.81 -5.13
CA ARG A 393 -18.60 -9.86 -4.54
C ARG A 393 -19.42 -10.59 -5.59
N GLU A 394 -20.03 -9.85 -6.52
CA GLU A 394 -20.76 -10.40 -7.66
C GLU A 394 -19.85 -11.28 -8.52
N TYR A 395 -18.62 -10.81 -8.80
CA TYR A 395 -17.64 -11.59 -9.53
C TYR A 395 -17.24 -12.88 -8.81
N PHE A 396 -16.95 -12.83 -7.50
CA PHE A 396 -16.67 -14.04 -6.73
C PHE A 396 -17.84 -15.02 -6.72
N ALA A 397 -19.08 -14.55 -6.70
CA ALA A 397 -20.25 -15.41 -6.81
C ALA A 397 -20.42 -16.03 -8.22
N SER A 398 -19.84 -15.43 -9.25
CA SER A 398 -19.85 -15.94 -10.63
C SER A 398 -18.73 -16.94 -10.92
N LEU A 399 -17.69 -16.99 -10.09
CA LEU A 399 -16.63 -17.97 -10.24
C LEU A 399 -17.18 -19.36 -9.92
N PRO A 400 -16.82 -20.40 -10.69
CA PRO A 400 -17.16 -21.77 -10.33
C PRO A 400 -16.61 -22.06 -8.93
N GLU A 401 -17.36 -22.82 -8.12
CA GLU A 401 -16.82 -23.35 -6.87
C GLU A 401 -15.56 -24.13 -7.22
N THR A 402 -14.40 -23.55 -6.92
CA THR A 402 -13.12 -24.23 -7.05
C THR A 402 -13.17 -25.39 -6.08
N GLY A 403 -13.48 -26.58 -6.59
CA GLY A 403 -13.23 -27.84 -5.89
C GLY A 403 -11.74 -27.94 -5.66
N GLU A 404 -11.27 -27.49 -4.51
CA GLU A 404 -9.93 -27.79 -4.02
C GLU A 404 -9.99 -29.22 -3.44
N ASN A 405 -9.45 -30.16 -4.21
CA ASN A 405 -8.99 -31.46 -3.72
C ASN A 405 -7.71 -31.29 -2.89
#